data_AF-A0A7Y1VI81-F1
#
_entry.id   AF-A0A7Y1VI81-F1
#
_cell.length_a   1.000
_cell.length_b   1.000
_cell.length_c   1.000
_cell.angle_alpha   90.00
_cell.angle_beta   90.00
_cell.angle_gamma   90.00
#
_symmetry.space_group_name_H-M   'P 1'
#
loop_
_entity.id
_entity.type
_entity.pdbx_description
1 polymer ?
#
loop_
_entity_poly.entity_id
_entity_poly.type
_entity_poly.pdbx_seq_one_letter_code
_entity_poly.pdbx_strand_id
1 'polypeptide(L)' 'LPAIEAALEPFEPRPHWGKLFDFEGVDVSDRFERFPGFKRLAHLYDPTGKFSNRFLRRIGVHA' A
#
# COMPACT_ATOMS: atom_id res chain seq x y z
N LEU A 1 -3.12 -14.70 -9.07
CA LEU A 1 -3.67 -13.36 -8.82
C LEU A 1 -3.87 -12.53 -10.10
N PRO A 2 -2.93 -12.51 -11.08
CA PRO A 2 -3.02 -11.59 -12.23
C PRO A 2 -4.33 -11.63 -13.01
N ALA A 3 -4.92 -12.80 -13.23
CA ALA A 3 -6.19 -12.92 -13.95
C ALA A 3 -7.38 -12.30 -13.19
N ILE A 4 -7.37 -12.37 -11.85
CA ILE A 4 -8.41 -11.78 -11.00
C ILE A 4 -8.22 -10.26 -10.95
N GLU A 5 -6.99 -9.79 -10.79
CA GLU A 5 -6.65 -8.36 -10.77
C GLU A 5 -7.01 -7.67 -12.09
N ALA A 6 -6.69 -8.31 -13.22
CA ALA A 6 -7.06 -7.80 -14.54
C ALA A 6 -8.59 -7.73 -14.74
N ALA A 7 -9.34 -8.72 -14.25
CA ALA A 7 -10.79 -8.71 -14.34
C ALA A 7 -11.44 -7.63 -13.45
N LEU A 8 -10.75 -7.23 -12.38
CA LEU A 8 -11.25 -6.24 -11.43
C LEU A 8 -10.79 -4.81 -11.74
N GLU A 9 -9.75 -4.62 -12.55
CA GLU A 9 -9.14 -3.31 -12.87
C GLU A 9 -10.17 -2.21 -13.20
N PRO A 10 -11.21 -2.46 -14.03
CA PRO A 10 -12.19 -1.42 -14.40
C PRO A 10 -13.03 -0.90 -13.24
N PHE A 11 -13.03 -1.58 -12.09
CA PHE A 11 -13.78 -1.19 -10.90
C PHE A 11 -12.94 -0.43 -9.87
N GLU A 12 -11.71 -0.05 -10.22
CA GLU A 12 -10.76 0.63 -9.34
C GLU A 12 -10.64 -0.05 -7.96
N PRO A 13 -10.32 -1.35 -7.92
CA PRO A 13 -10.41 -2.12 -6.70
C PRO A 13 -9.39 -1.59 -5.70
N ARG A 14 -9.83 -1.47 -4.45
CA ARG A 14 -8.90 -1.28 -3.34
C ARG A 14 -8.29 -2.63 -3.00
N PRO A 15 -6.96 -2.74 -3.03
CA PRO A 15 -6.31 -4.02 -2.79
C PRO A 15 -6.47 -4.45 -1.34
N HIS A 16 -6.70 -5.74 -1.12
CA HIS A 16 -6.91 -6.32 0.20
C HIS A 16 -5.61 -6.85 0.80
N TRP A 17 -5.23 -6.35 1.98
CA TRP A 17 -4.11 -6.88 2.76
C TRP A 17 -4.54 -8.12 3.53
N GLY A 18 -4.37 -9.28 2.91
CA GLY A 18 -4.67 -10.58 3.51
C GLY A 18 -3.52 -11.57 3.36
N LYS A 19 -3.86 -12.85 3.15
CA LYS A 19 -2.90 -13.95 3.06
C LYS A 19 -1.98 -13.85 1.83
N LEU A 20 -2.58 -13.71 0.66
CA LEU A 20 -1.88 -13.63 -0.62
C LEU A 20 -2.32 -12.34 -1.28
N PHE A 21 -1.36 -11.47 -1.54
CA PHE A 21 -1.56 -10.21 -2.25
C PHE A 21 -0.39 -9.99 -3.18
N ASP A 22 -0.68 -9.35 -4.32
CA ASP A 22 0.33 -8.82 -5.21
C ASP A 22 0.02 -7.33 -5.43
N PHE A 23 1.07 -6.52 -5.42
CA PHE A 23 0.99 -5.08 -5.64
C PHE A 23 2.04 -4.61 -6.65
N GLU A 24 2.68 -5.52 -7.40
CA GLU A 24 3.77 -5.19 -8.32
C GLU A 24 3.35 -4.23 -9.46
N GLY A 25 2.05 -4.02 -9.69
CA GLY A 25 1.53 -3.07 -10.68
C GLY A 25 0.56 -2.01 -10.15
N VAL A 26 0.37 -1.90 -8.83
CA VAL A 26 -0.60 -0.96 -8.25
C VAL A 26 0.12 0.04 -7.34
N ASP A 27 0.03 1.33 -7.69
CA ASP A 27 0.42 2.38 -6.75
C ASP A 27 -0.65 2.48 -5.66
N VAL A 28 -0.29 2.05 -4.45
CA VAL A 28 -1.16 2.12 -3.27
C VAL A 28 -1.56 3.57 -2.97
N SER A 29 -0.71 4.55 -3.29
CA SER A 29 -1.04 5.95 -3.08
C SER A 29 -2.19 6.45 -3.97
N ASP A 30 -2.33 5.90 -5.18
CA ASP A 30 -3.41 6.26 -6.11
C ASP A 30 -4.77 5.66 -5.70
N ARG A 31 -4.76 4.52 -5.01
CA ARG A 31 -5.99 3.83 -4.55
C ARG A 31 -6.51 4.32 -3.20
N PHE A 32 -5.73 5.13 -2.49
CA PHE A 32 -6.09 5.64 -1.17
C PHE A 32 -5.81 7.14 -1.07
N GLU A 33 -6.84 7.96 -1.29
CA GLU A 33 -6.77 9.44 -1.22
C GLU A 33 -6.08 9.96 0.06
N ARG A 34 -6.31 9.27 1.20
CA ARG A 34 -5.74 9.66 2.51
C ARG A 34 -4.33 9.10 2.77
N PHE A 35 -3.71 8.44 1.80
CA PHE A 35 -2.37 7.85 1.96
C PHE A 35 -1.29 8.87 2.38
N PRO A 36 -1.24 10.11 1.84
CA PRO A 36 -0.31 11.12 2.35
C PRO A 36 -0.50 11.45 3.83
N GLY A 37 -1.75 11.44 4.31
CA GLY A 37 -2.08 11.61 5.73
C GLY A 37 -1.57 10.46 6.58
N PHE A 38 -1.75 9.24 6.11
CA PHE A 38 -1.21 8.05 6.77
C PHE A 38 0.32 8.11 6.91
N LYS A 39 1.05 8.47 5.84
CA LYS A 39 2.52 8.62 5.90
C LYS A 39 2.96 9.62 6.98
N ARG A 40 2.25 10.74 7.12
CA ARG A 40 2.54 11.72 8.18
C ARG A 40 2.35 11.13 9.58
N LEU A 41 1.26 10.38 9.80
CA LEU A 41 1.01 9.73 11.09
C LEU A 41 2.04 8.65 11.39
N ALA A 42 2.42 7.85 10.39
CA ALA A 42 3.45 6.82 10.54
C ALA A 42 4.79 7.43 10.96
N HIS A 43 5.23 8.52 10.32
CA HIS A 43 6.45 9.21 10.73
C HIS A 43 6.36 9.89 12.10
N LEU A 44 5.18 10.40 12.48
CA LEU A 44 4.97 11.03 13.78
C LEU A 44 5.05 10.02 14.93
N TYR A 45 4.43 8.85 14.77
CA TYR A 45 4.29 7.85 15.84
C TYR A 45 5.36 6.75 15.81
N ASP A 46 6.01 6.53 14.67
CA ASP A 46 7.12 5.58 14.53
C ASP A 46 8.34 6.24 13.84
N PRO A 47 8.94 7.27 14.47
CA PRO A 47 10.02 8.03 13.85
C PRO A 47 11.28 7.20 13.58
N THR A 48 11.46 6.08 14.27
CA THR A 48 12.58 5.15 14.09
C THR A 48 12.24 3.94 13.20
N GLY A 49 11.01 3.85 12.70
CA GLY A 49 10.59 2.79 11.78
C GLY A 49 10.58 1.37 12.39
N LYS A 50 10.26 1.23 13.68
CA LYS A 50 10.17 -0.07 14.36
C LYS A 50 9.16 -1.01 13.71
N PHE A 51 8.08 -0.46 13.16
CA PHE A 51 7.03 -1.22 12.48
C PHE A 51 7.23 -1.31 10.96
N SER A 52 8.32 -0.74 10.43
CA SER A 52 8.64 -0.76 9.00
C SER A 52 9.04 -2.16 8.53
N ASN A 53 8.64 -2.51 7.30
CA ASN A 53 9.03 -3.74 6.63
C ASN A 53 9.28 -3.47 5.13
N ARG A 54 9.71 -4.50 4.37
CA ARG A 54 10.03 -4.37 2.94
C ARG A 54 8.85 -3.82 2.14
N PHE A 55 7.62 -4.24 2.46
CA PHE A 55 6.42 -3.76 1.78
C PHE A 55 6.18 -2.27 2.07
N LEU A 56 6.21 -1.86 3.35
CA LEU A 56 6.00 -0.47 3.75
C LEU A 56 7.05 0.49 3.17
N ARG A 57 8.31 0.06 3.07
CA ARG A 57 9.36 0.81 2.36
C ARG A 57 9.10 0.92 0.86
N ARG A 58 8.69 -0.18 0.23
CA ARG A 58 8.33 -0.19 -1.21
C ARG A 58 7.22 0.80 -1.54
N ILE A 59 6.20 0.93 -0.68
CA ILE A 59 5.08 1.87 -0.89
C ILE A 59 5.36 3.27 -0.29
N GLY A 60 6.58 3.53 0.17
CA GLY A 60 7.01 4.86 0.58
C GLY A 60 6.46 5.36 1.92
N VAL A 61 6.09 4.45 2.85
CA VAL A 61 5.65 4.82 4.21
C VAL A 61 6.85 5.17 5.09
N HIS A 62 7.96 4.47 4.94
CA HIS A 62 9.27 4.78 5.54
C HIS A 62 10.35 4.69 4.46
N ALA A 63 11.50 5.34 4.69
CA ALA A 63 12.70 5.16 3.88
C ALA A 63 13.31 3.75 4.06
#